data_AF-A0A950J2P5-F1
#
_entry.id   AF-A0A950J2P5-F1
#
_cell.length_a   1.000
_cell.length_b   1.000
_cell.length_c   1.000
_cell.angle_alpha   90.00
_cell.angle_beta   90.00
_cell.angle_gamma   90.00
#
_symmetry.space_group_name_H-M   'P 1'
#
loop_
_entity.id
_entity.type
_entity.pdbx_description
1 polymer ?
#
loop_
_entity_poly.entity_id
_entity_poly.type
_entity_poly.pdbx_seq_one_letter_code
_entity_poly.pdbx_strand_id
1 'polypeptide(L)'
;MRVLHGSLDVSARGNAAYLQARRYLCRDPIERSILSKLENAPHEIHLRLNSRNDDSYDPNTRTIDWDPRSALRTTRGGRQSPALGLAHEADHATVASAVRDADIVRRIPAYDNLEERRVILGSERHAALTLHEAVRHDHRGRCYRVATPTSR
;
A
#
# COMPACT_ATOMS: atom_id res chain seq x y z
N MET A 1 15.52 13.12 11.56
CA MET A 1 14.98 12.36 12.71
C MET A 1 14.03 11.29 12.17
N ARG A 2 14.13 10.07 12.70
CA ARG A 2 13.30 8.91 12.35
C ARG A 2 12.29 8.67 13.48
N VAL A 3 11.15 8.07 13.16
CA VAL A 3 10.09 7.70 14.12
C VAL A 3 9.77 6.23 13.90
N LEU A 4 9.98 5.43 14.94
CA LEU A 4 9.71 4.00 14.91
C LEU A 4 8.26 3.72 15.36
N HIS A 5 7.55 2.90 14.59
CA HIS A 5 6.30 2.24 14.99
C HIS A 5 6.58 0.75 15.08
N GLY A 6 7.16 0.32 16.21
CA GLY A 6 7.76 -1.01 16.34
C GLY A 6 8.92 -1.15 15.36
N SER A 7 8.83 -2.12 14.45
CA SER A 7 9.82 -2.42 13.41
C SER A 7 9.68 -1.54 12.16
N LEU A 8 8.63 -0.71 12.06
CA LEU A 8 8.46 0.22 10.95
C LEU A 8 9.21 1.53 11.22
N ASP A 9 10.22 1.83 10.41
CA ASP A 9 10.92 3.10 10.41
C ASP A 9 10.28 4.10 9.45
N VAL A 10 9.72 5.17 9.99
CA VAL A 10 9.08 6.26 9.24
C VAL A 10 9.90 7.54 9.41
N SER A 11 10.13 8.27 8.31
CA SER A 11 10.72 9.60 8.41
C SER A 11 9.87 10.54 9.30
N ALA A 12 10.48 11.38 10.13
CA ALA A 12 9.71 12.30 11.01
C ALA A 12 8.75 13.22 10.23
N ARG A 13 9.12 13.62 9.01
CA ARG A 13 8.26 14.43 8.12
C ARG A 13 7.04 13.65 7.63
N GLY A 14 7.16 12.33 7.48
CA GLY A 14 6.09 11.47 7.01
C GLY A 14 5.21 10.87 8.09
N ASN A 15 5.66 10.93 9.35
CA ASN A 15 4.95 10.31 10.48
C ASN A 15 3.49 10.76 10.60
N ALA A 16 3.20 12.05 10.40
CA ALA A 16 1.83 12.56 10.47
C ALA A 16 0.93 11.97 9.36
N ALA A 17 1.44 11.86 8.14
CA ALA A 17 0.73 11.27 7.01
C ALA A 17 0.50 9.76 7.23
N TYR A 18 1.53 9.05 7.69
CA TYR A 18 1.44 7.64 8.06
C TYR A 18 0.37 7.41 9.13
N LEU A 19 0.40 8.16 10.24
CA LEU A 19 -0.59 8.04 11.30
C LEU A 19 -2.02 8.31 10.82
N GLN A 20 -2.19 9.24 9.88
CA GLN A 20 -3.49 9.49 9.26
C GLN A 20 -3.96 8.31 8.40
N ALA A 21 -3.10 7.79 7.51
CA ALA A 21 -3.40 6.62 6.70
C ALA A 21 -3.66 5.38 7.56
N ARG A 22 -2.80 5.10 8.54
CA ARG A 22 -2.95 4.00 9.51
C ARG A 22 -4.29 4.04 10.22
N ARG A 23 -4.69 5.19 10.79
CA ARG A 23 -6.02 5.32 11.45
C ARG A 23 -7.17 5.03 10.48
N TYR A 24 -7.03 5.48 9.24
CA TYR A 24 -8.03 5.29 8.20
C TYR A 24 -8.13 3.82 7.75
N LEU A 25 -6.99 3.18 7.49
CA LEU A 25 -6.86 1.77 7.06
C LEU A 25 -7.27 0.79 8.17
N CYS A 26 -6.93 1.06 9.43
CA CYS A 26 -7.28 0.18 10.56
C CYS A 26 -8.79 0.01 10.80
N ARG A 27 -9.66 0.74 10.10
CA ARG A 27 -11.11 0.45 10.07
C ARG A 27 -11.43 -0.82 9.29
N ASP A 28 -10.56 -1.21 8.36
CA ASP A 28 -10.55 -2.51 7.73
C ASP A 28 -9.77 -3.54 8.58
N PRO A 29 -10.35 -4.70 8.90
CA PRO A 29 -9.69 -5.69 9.76
C PRO A 29 -8.51 -6.41 9.07
N ILE A 30 -8.51 -6.57 7.75
CA ILE A 30 -7.39 -7.18 7.01
C ILE A 30 -6.22 -6.21 7.00
N GLU A 31 -6.46 -4.94 6.67
CA GLU A 31 -5.40 -3.93 6.68
C GLU A 31 -4.85 -3.67 8.08
N ARG A 32 -5.68 -3.72 9.12
CA ARG A 32 -5.21 -3.68 10.51
C ARG A 32 -4.23 -4.81 10.80
N SER A 33 -4.51 -6.02 10.31
CA SER A 33 -3.63 -7.19 10.49
C SER A 33 -2.32 -7.03 9.70
N ILE A 34 -2.39 -6.56 8.44
CA ILE A 34 -1.22 -6.29 7.60
C ILE A 34 -0.31 -5.23 8.25
N LEU A 35 -0.88 -4.08 8.64
CA LEU A 35 -0.12 -3.02 9.32
C LEU A 35 0.47 -3.51 10.65
N SER A 36 -0.25 -4.34 11.40
CA SER A 36 0.28 -4.95 12.62
C SER A 36 1.47 -5.88 12.32
N LYS A 37 1.43 -6.68 11.26
CA LYS A 37 2.58 -7.52 10.86
C LYS A 37 3.78 -6.67 10.46
N LEU A 38 3.54 -5.58 9.74
CA LEU A 38 4.57 -4.64 9.31
C LEU A 38 5.24 -3.94 10.49
N GLU A 39 4.46 -3.46 11.45
CA GLU A 39 4.93 -2.83 12.69
C GLU A 39 5.60 -3.81 13.67
N ASN A 40 5.37 -5.11 13.54
CA ASN A 40 5.93 -6.14 14.43
C ASN A 40 6.79 -7.17 13.68
N ALA A 41 7.32 -6.79 12.52
CA ALA A 41 8.17 -7.66 11.73
C ALA A 41 9.46 -8.01 12.51
N PRO A 42 10.06 -9.20 12.30
CA PRO A 42 11.32 -9.58 12.94
C PRO A 42 12.53 -8.75 12.48
N HIS A 43 12.35 -7.91 11.47
CA HIS A 43 13.36 -7.04 10.89
C HIS A 43 12.78 -5.65 10.67
N GLU A 44 13.65 -4.64 10.64
CA GLU A 44 13.24 -3.28 10.29
C GLU A 44 12.73 -3.22 8.83
N ILE A 45 11.61 -2.51 8.66
CA ILE A 45 11.01 -2.15 7.37
C ILE A 45 11.01 -0.63 7.29
N HIS A 46 11.36 -0.06 6.15
CA HIS A 46 11.43 1.38 5.97
C HIS A 46 10.23 1.90 5.20
N LEU A 47 9.61 2.99 5.68
CA LEU A 47 8.61 3.75 4.94
C LEU A 47 9.22 5.09 4.50
N ARG A 48 9.55 5.17 3.21
CA ARG A 48 10.10 6.37 2.58
C ARG A 48 9.00 7.10 1.84
N LEU A 49 8.81 8.37 2.20
CA LEU A 49 7.87 9.21 1.49
C LEU A 49 8.48 9.71 0.18
N ASN A 50 7.68 9.71 -0.87
CA ASN A 50 8.02 10.32 -2.15
C ASN A 50 6.95 11.35 -2.58
N SER A 51 7.09 11.92 -3.78
CA SER A 51 6.10 12.83 -4.38
C SER A 51 5.95 12.64 -5.91
N ARG A 52 6.16 11.40 -6.37
CA ARG A 52 6.32 11.04 -7.78
C ARG A 52 5.05 10.47 -8.40
N ASN A 53 3.94 10.47 -7.66
CA ASN A 53 2.69 9.81 -8.03
C ASN A 53 2.84 8.30 -8.23
N ASP A 54 3.71 7.67 -7.44
CA ASP A 54 3.97 6.24 -7.43
C ASP A 54 4.07 5.73 -6.00
N ASP A 55 3.81 4.43 -5.86
CA ASP A 55 4.01 3.64 -4.67
C ASP A 55 4.74 2.36 -5.10
N SER A 56 5.62 1.82 -4.25
CA SER A 56 6.31 0.55 -4.54
C SER A 56 6.96 -0.05 -3.29
N TYR A 57 7.08 -1.37 -3.26
CA TYR A 57 7.88 -2.11 -2.28
C TYR A 57 9.12 -2.74 -2.92
N ASP A 58 10.30 -2.43 -2.38
CA ASP A 58 11.56 -3.09 -2.72
C ASP A 58 11.92 -4.15 -1.67
N PRO A 59 11.88 -5.45 -2.00
CA PRO A 59 12.18 -6.53 -1.06
C PRO A 59 13.68 -6.62 -0.68
N ASN A 60 14.59 -6.09 -1.51
CA ASN A 60 16.02 -6.14 -1.22
C ASN A 60 16.40 -5.17 -0.11
N THR A 61 15.77 -4.00 -0.11
CA THR A 61 15.98 -2.94 0.89
C THR A 61 14.88 -2.89 1.95
N ARG A 62 13.82 -3.69 1.81
CA ARG A 62 12.60 -3.68 2.66
C ARG A 62 12.01 -2.28 2.79
N THR A 63 12.00 -1.54 1.68
CA THR A 63 11.54 -0.16 1.65
C THR A 63 10.22 -0.08 0.92
N ILE A 64 9.20 0.47 1.59
CA ILE A 64 7.99 0.97 0.96
C ILE A 64 8.26 2.43 0.60
N ASP A 65 8.23 2.72 -0.71
CA ASP A 65 8.10 4.05 -1.24
C ASP A 65 6.61 4.39 -1.35
N TRP A 66 6.20 5.48 -0.72
CA TRP A 66 4.79 5.89 -0.70
C TRP A 66 4.63 7.40 -0.91
N ASP A 67 3.73 7.77 -1.82
CA ASP A 67 3.32 9.16 -2.00
C ASP A 67 2.01 9.45 -1.25
N PRO A 68 2.04 10.14 -0.10
CA PRO A 68 0.86 10.40 0.73
C PRO A 68 -0.18 11.33 0.08
N ARG A 69 0.07 11.79 -1.14
CA ARG A 69 -0.80 12.69 -1.90
C ARG A 69 -1.10 12.16 -3.31
N SER A 70 -0.69 10.93 -3.64
CA SER A 70 -1.02 10.26 -4.90
C SER A 70 -2.30 9.44 -4.74
N ALA A 71 -3.43 10.01 -5.12
CA ALA A 71 -4.67 9.24 -5.26
C ALA A 71 -4.71 8.57 -6.63
N LEU A 72 -5.53 7.53 -6.78
CA LEU A 72 -5.62 6.76 -8.02
C LEU A 72 -7.04 6.80 -8.59
N ARG A 73 -7.16 7.20 -9.86
CA ARG A 73 -8.40 7.01 -10.62
C ARG A 73 -8.35 5.65 -11.30
N THR A 74 -9.30 4.76 -10.98
CA THR A 74 -9.35 3.41 -11.53
C THR A 74 -9.77 3.44 -13.01
N THR A 75 -9.48 2.38 -13.75
CA THR A 75 -9.89 2.23 -15.16
C THR A 75 -11.40 2.26 -15.38
N ARG A 76 -12.19 1.96 -14.34
CA ARG A 76 -13.66 2.05 -14.35
C ARG A 76 -14.21 3.39 -13.86
N GLY A 77 -13.35 4.41 -13.73
CA GLY A 77 -13.75 5.78 -13.36
C GLY A 77 -13.92 6.04 -11.87
N GLY A 78 -13.68 5.03 -11.02
CA GLY A 78 -13.69 5.16 -9.57
C GLY A 78 -12.42 5.81 -9.02
N ARG A 79 -12.37 6.03 -7.70
CA ARG A 79 -11.25 6.70 -7.02
C ARG A 79 -10.81 5.93 -5.77
N GLN A 80 -9.51 5.85 -5.58
CA GLN A 80 -8.84 5.31 -4.39
C GLN A 80 -7.92 6.38 -3.80
N SER A 81 -7.84 6.41 -2.48
CA SER A 81 -7.02 7.34 -1.70
C SER A 81 -5.56 6.89 -1.68
N PRO A 82 -4.61 7.80 -1.40
CA PRO A 82 -3.20 7.42 -1.19
C PRO A 82 -3.02 6.36 -0.10
N ALA A 83 -3.91 6.31 0.89
CA ALA A 83 -3.89 5.28 1.93
C ALA A 83 -4.07 3.86 1.33
N LEU A 84 -4.87 3.69 0.27
CA LEU A 84 -4.95 2.38 -0.41
C LEU A 84 -3.67 2.02 -1.17
N GLY A 85 -2.93 3.00 -1.69
CA GLY A 85 -1.59 2.77 -2.23
C GLY A 85 -0.63 2.23 -1.15
N LEU A 86 -0.65 2.81 0.05
CA LEU A 86 0.13 2.29 1.18
C LEU A 86 -0.29 0.86 1.57
N ALA A 87 -1.60 0.58 1.63
CA ALA A 87 -2.12 -0.75 1.96
C ALA A 87 -1.64 -1.81 0.97
N HIS A 88 -1.66 -1.48 -0.33
CA HIS A 88 -1.18 -2.33 -1.40
C HIS A 88 0.28 -2.75 -1.18
N GLU A 89 1.18 -1.78 -0.99
CA GLU A 89 2.61 -2.07 -0.76
C GLU A 89 2.89 -2.76 0.58
N ALA A 90 2.07 -2.48 1.60
CA ALA A 90 2.19 -3.14 2.90
C ALA A 90 1.87 -4.64 2.82
N ASP A 91 0.97 -5.08 1.94
CA ASP A 91 0.72 -6.51 1.71
C ASP A 91 1.96 -7.17 1.10
N HIS A 92 2.54 -6.59 0.05
CA HIS A 92 3.80 -7.09 -0.54
C HIS A 92 4.94 -7.20 0.48
N ALA A 93 5.01 -6.26 1.43
CA ALA A 93 6.01 -6.24 2.48
C ALA A 93 5.81 -7.29 3.57
N THR A 94 4.61 -7.87 3.72
CA THR A 94 4.25 -8.77 4.83
C THR A 94 3.90 -10.19 4.40
N VAL A 95 3.70 -10.45 3.11
CA VAL A 95 3.59 -11.80 2.57
C VAL A 95 4.95 -12.52 2.65
N ALA A 96 4.91 -13.85 2.78
CA ALA A 96 6.14 -14.66 2.78
C ALA A 96 6.89 -14.50 1.45
N SER A 97 8.22 -14.30 1.51
CA SER A 97 9.05 -14.10 0.31
C SER A 97 8.91 -15.22 -0.70
N ALA A 98 8.87 -16.48 -0.26
CA ALA A 98 8.69 -17.62 -1.15
C ALA A 98 7.38 -17.57 -1.97
N VAL A 99 6.30 -17.01 -1.40
CA VAL A 99 5.03 -16.83 -2.11
C VAL A 99 5.15 -15.70 -3.12
N ARG A 100 5.60 -14.52 -2.65
CA ARG A 100 5.78 -13.34 -3.51
C ARG A 100 6.70 -13.64 -4.69
N ASP A 101 7.88 -14.21 -4.42
CA ASP A 101 8.92 -14.44 -5.42
C ASP A 101 8.47 -15.47 -6.48
N ALA A 102 7.64 -16.45 -6.09
CA ALA A 102 7.02 -17.39 -7.02
C ALA A 102 5.93 -16.74 -7.89
N ASP A 103 5.23 -15.73 -7.37
CA ASP A 103 4.10 -15.10 -8.04
C ASP A 103 4.51 -13.92 -8.94
N ILE A 104 5.56 -13.16 -8.60
CA ILE A 104 6.05 -12.03 -9.41
C ILE A 104 6.55 -12.48 -10.80
N VAL A 105 7.06 -13.71 -10.93
CA VAL A 105 7.56 -14.24 -12.21
C VAL A 105 6.43 -14.72 -13.13
N ARG A 106 5.19 -14.81 -12.63
CA ARG A 106 4.03 -15.31 -13.36
C ARG A 106 3.23 -14.16 -13.94
N ARG A 107 3.49 -13.82 -15.21
CA ARG A 107 2.81 -12.70 -15.90
C ARG A 107 1.28 -12.91 -15.99
N ILE A 108 0.53 -11.90 -15.60
CA ILE A 108 -0.94 -11.83 -15.77
C ILE A 108 -1.25 -10.51 -16.48
N PRO A 109 -1.63 -10.49 -17.78
CA PRO A 109 -1.66 -9.25 -18.58
C PRO A 109 -2.43 -8.06 -17.99
N ALA A 110 -3.54 -8.30 -17.29
CA ALA A 110 -4.33 -7.23 -16.67
C ALA A 110 -3.74 -6.72 -15.34
N TYR A 111 -2.88 -7.50 -14.69
CA TYR A 111 -2.33 -7.23 -13.36
C TYR A 111 -0.81 -7.12 -13.36
N ASP A 112 -0.17 -7.18 -14.52
CA ASP A 112 1.26 -7.39 -14.73
C ASP A 112 1.77 -8.76 -14.25
N ASN A 113 1.52 -9.19 -13.00
CA ASN A 113 1.88 -10.52 -12.50
C ASN A 113 0.83 -11.11 -11.53
N LEU A 114 1.08 -12.32 -11.00
CA LEU A 114 0.14 -13.01 -10.12
C LEU A 114 0.09 -12.40 -8.71
N GLU A 115 1.19 -11.84 -8.24
CA GLU A 115 1.31 -11.22 -6.93
C GLU A 115 0.48 -9.92 -6.86
N GLU A 116 0.58 -9.07 -7.87
CA GLU A 116 -0.28 -7.89 -8.06
C GLU A 116 -1.77 -8.27 -8.10
N ARG A 117 -2.11 -9.35 -8.81
CA ARG A 117 -3.48 -9.86 -8.85
C ARG A 117 -3.96 -10.31 -7.47
N ARG A 118 -3.09 -10.95 -6.68
CA ARG A 118 -3.41 -11.41 -5.33
C ARG A 118 -3.73 -10.22 -4.41
N VAL A 119 -2.94 -9.17 -4.45
CA VAL A 119 -3.15 -7.95 -3.64
C VAL A 119 -4.41 -7.21 -4.10
N ILE A 120 -4.52 -6.89 -5.41
CA ILE A 120 -5.66 -6.13 -5.96
C ILE A 120 -7.00 -6.82 -5.72
N LEU A 121 -7.08 -8.15 -5.93
CA LEU A 121 -8.33 -8.89 -5.73
C LEU A 121 -8.55 -9.34 -4.28
N GLY A 122 -7.53 -9.22 -3.43
CA GLY A 122 -7.53 -9.63 -2.03
C GLY A 122 -7.67 -8.45 -1.08
N SER A 123 -6.58 -8.10 -0.41
CA SER A 123 -6.49 -7.07 0.64
C SER A 123 -6.97 -5.70 0.14
N GLU A 124 -6.45 -5.22 -0.99
CA GLU A 124 -6.81 -3.91 -1.55
C GLU A 124 -8.32 -3.82 -1.85
N ARG A 125 -8.90 -4.87 -2.44
CA ARG A 125 -10.35 -4.94 -2.69
C ARG A 125 -11.15 -4.96 -1.40
N HIS A 126 -10.72 -5.74 -0.40
CA HIS A 126 -11.41 -5.82 0.89
C HIS A 126 -11.42 -4.44 1.56
N ALA A 127 -10.26 -3.79 1.62
CA ALA A 127 -10.12 -2.44 2.14
C ALA A 127 -10.95 -1.41 1.36
N ALA A 128 -10.93 -1.46 0.03
CA ALA A 128 -11.75 -0.57 -0.80
C ALA A 128 -13.24 -0.71 -0.49
N LEU A 129 -13.74 -1.93 -0.32
CA LEU A 129 -15.14 -2.18 0.04
C LEU A 129 -15.47 -1.64 1.44
N THR A 130 -14.65 -1.97 2.45
CA THR A 130 -14.85 -1.54 3.83
C THR A 130 -14.77 -0.03 4.00
N LEU A 131 -13.89 0.63 3.26
CA LEU A 131 -13.61 2.06 3.39
C LEU A 131 -14.37 2.93 2.36
N HIS A 132 -15.30 2.30 1.62
CA HIS A 132 -16.14 2.94 0.61
C HIS A 132 -15.31 3.68 -0.46
N GLU A 133 -14.34 2.98 -1.03
CA GLU A 133 -13.52 3.40 -2.17
C GLU A 133 -13.87 2.57 -3.40
N ALA A 134 -13.34 2.96 -4.56
CA ALA A 134 -13.51 2.14 -5.75
C ALA A 134 -12.64 0.89 -5.71
N VAL A 135 -13.21 -0.23 -6.16
CA VAL A 135 -12.46 -1.48 -6.39
C VAL A 135 -11.74 -1.40 -7.72
N ARG A 136 -10.45 -1.79 -7.73
CA ARG A 136 -9.69 -2.03 -8.96
C ARG A 136 -9.96 -3.41 -9.53
N HIS A 137 -9.85 -3.52 -10.84
CA HIS A 137 -10.06 -4.76 -11.60
C HIS A 137 -8.88 -5.10 -12.51
N ASP A 138 -7.81 -4.32 -12.41
CA ASP A 138 -6.56 -4.41 -13.13
C ASP A 138 -5.50 -3.58 -12.38
N HIS A 139 -4.23 -3.77 -12.74
CA HIS A 139 -3.11 -3.03 -12.16
C HIS A 139 -2.92 -1.64 -12.80
N ARG A 140 -3.91 -1.13 -13.55
CA ARG A 140 -3.84 0.17 -14.22
C ARG A 140 -4.64 1.23 -13.48
N GLY A 141 -4.57 2.44 -14.00
CA GLY A 141 -5.23 3.62 -13.47
C GLY A 141 -4.43 4.87 -13.80
N ARG A 142 -4.90 6.01 -13.30
CA ARG A 142 -4.19 7.30 -13.43
C ARG A 142 -4.08 7.98 -12.09
N CYS A 143 -2.86 8.18 -11.63
CA CYS A 143 -2.60 8.91 -10.40
C CYS A 143 -2.96 10.40 -10.54
N TYR A 144 -3.39 11.01 -9.45
CA TYR A 144 -3.67 12.44 -9.34
C TYR A 144 -3.44 12.94 -7.91
N ARG A 145 -3.17 14.25 -7.79
CA ARG A 145 -2.81 14.87 -6.51
C ARG A 145 -4.04 15.13 -5.64
N VAL A 146 -3.93 14.83 -4.36
CA VAL A 146 -4.92 15.18 -3.33
C VAL A 146 -4.25 15.83 -2.11
N ALA A 147 -5.05 16.48 -1.26
CA ALA A 147 -4.54 17.23 -0.12
C ALA A 147 -4.04 16.33 1.02
N THR A 148 -4.69 15.18 1.23
CA THR A 148 -4.42 14.29 2.37
C THR A 148 -4.36 12.82 1.93
N PRO A 149 -3.71 11.95 2.72
CA PRO A 149 -3.66 10.50 2.48
C PRO A 149 -5.02 9.81 2.34
N THR A 150 -6.10 10.43 2.80
CA THR A 150 -7.44 9.84 2.84
C THR A 150 -8.43 10.52 1.89
N SER A 151 -7.94 11.47 1.08
CA SER A 151 -8.76 12.21 0.11
C SER A 151 -8.86 11.44 -1.22
N ARG A 152 -9.97 11.66 -1.94
CA ARG A 152 -10.29 11.09 -3.26
C ARG A 152 -10.85 12.18 -4.16
#